data_AF-A0A183GLA2-F1
#
_entry.id   AF-A0A183GLA2-F1
#
_cell.length_a   1.000
_cell.length_b   1.000
_cell.length_c   1.000
_cell.angle_alpha   90.00
_cell.angle_beta   90.00
_cell.angle_gamma   90.00
#
_symmetry.space_group_name_H-M   'P 1'
#
loop_
_entity.id
_entity.type
_entity.pdbx_description
1 polymer ?
#
loop_
_entity_poly.entity_id
_entity_poly.type
_entity_poly.pdbx_seq_one_letter_code
_entity_poly.pdbx_strand_id
1 'polypeptide(L)'
;LYNDRSVLENHHVSSCFRLMKEDDKNIFSHLTRDEFRELRNMVIEIVLATDMSTHFVQIKTMKNMLSLPEGIDKNKALCLIVHACDISHPSKPWLLHERWTEGVLEEFFRQGDLEASMGLPYSPLCDRHTVHVAESQIGFIDFIVEPTMVVCGELLTKMVEPLVSLPPSDSLFPPNGDQNESTSPSAALSPLPDARNSSVTPSAAIRRLPLSYCGKLEIPTPWMKFLHDNKASWKERAAKEEEERKKAEAEKAAVDNGSVQENGKP
;
A
#
# COMPACT_ATOMS: atom_id res chain seq x y z
N LEU A 1 -20.17 -20.39 11.99
CA LEU A 1 -19.31 -19.65 12.93
C LEU A 1 -19.36 -18.13 12.67
N TYR A 2 -19.17 -17.66 11.43
CA TYR A 2 -19.13 -16.22 11.10
C TYR A 2 -20.20 -15.73 10.11
N ASN A 3 -21.21 -16.55 9.79
CA ASN A 3 -22.38 -16.16 8.98
C ASN A 3 -22.04 -15.44 7.66
N ASP A 4 -21.05 -15.98 6.93
CA ASP A 4 -20.61 -15.50 5.62
C ASP A 4 -20.14 -14.04 5.55
N ARG A 5 -19.75 -13.46 6.69
CA ARG A 5 -19.21 -12.09 6.78
C ARG A 5 -17.74 -12.13 7.18
N SER A 6 -16.86 -11.66 6.29
CA SER A 6 -15.42 -11.51 6.51
C SER A 6 -14.84 -12.71 7.29
N VAL A 7 -15.04 -13.91 6.72
CA VAL A 7 -14.91 -15.18 7.45
C VAL A 7 -13.47 -15.39 7.92
N LEU A 8 -12.49 -15.10 7.06
CA LEU A 8 -11.08 -15.25 7.36
C LEU A 8 -10.61 -14.14 8.30
N GLU A 9 -11.02 -12.90 8.07
CA GLU A 9 -10.62 -11.74 8.88
C GLU A 9 -11.15 -11.88 10.32
N ASN A 10 -12.40 -12.29 10.49
CA ASN A 10 -12.95 -12.63 11.81
C ASN A 10 -12.17 -13.76 12.48
N HIS A 11 -11.77 -14.79 11.71
CA HIS A 11 -10.97 -15.88 12.24
C HIS A 11 -9.58 -15.40 12.69
N HIS A 12 -8.89 -14.58 11.90
CA HIS A 12 -7.57 -14.02 12.24
C HIS A 12 -7.60 -13.27 13.57
N VAL A 13 -8.55 -12.33 13.73
CA VAL A 13 -8.66 -11.54 14.95
C VAL A 13 -9.08 -12.41 16.13
N SER A 14 -10.08 -13.28 15.94
CA SER A 14 -10.58 -14.15 17.01
C SER A 14 -9.50 -15.09 17.52
N SER A 15 -8.71 -15.69 16.62
CA SER A 15 -7.63 -16.61 16.96
C SER A 15 -6.45 -15.90 17.62
N CYS A 16 -6.06 -14.72 17.13
CA CYS A 16 -5.01 -13.91 17.76
C CYS A 16 -5.36 -13.54 19.21
N PHE A 17 -6.58 -13.01 19.45
CA PHE A 17 -7.00 -12.68 20.82
C PHE A 17 -7.27 -13.88 21.71
N ARG A 18 -7.57 -15.06 21.13
CA ARG A 18 -7.66 -16.30 21.90
C ARG A 18 -6.28 -16.74 22.39
N LEU A 19 -5.26 -16.64 21.55
CA LEU A 19 -3.87 -16.97 21.89
C LEU A 19 -3.36 -16.09 23.03
N MET A 20 -3.67 -14.79 23.00
CA MET A 20 -3.26 -13.84 24.04
C MET A 20 -4.00 -13.98 25.38
N LYS A 21 -4.88 -14.99 25.53
CA LYS A 21 -5.45 -15.36 26.84
C LYS A 21 -4.48 -16.17 27.68
N GLU A 22 -3.46 -16.76 27.09
CA GLU A 22 -2.40 -17.45 27.81
C GLU A 22 -1.44 -16.40 28.39
N ASP A 23 -1.14 -16.49 29.69
CA ASP A 23 -0.39 -15.45 30.42
C ASP A 23 1.01 -15.20 29.84
N ASP A 24 1.66 -16.24 29.32
CA ASP A 24 2.98 -16.18 28.67
C ASP A 24 2.94 -15.55 27.27
N LYS A 25 1.75 -15.42 26.67
CA LYS A 25 1.52 -14.86 25.33
C LYS A 25 0.83 -13.50 25.38
N ASN A 26 0.40 -13.05 26.56
CA ASN A 26 -0.30 -11.78 26.73
C ASN A 26 0.68 -10.60 26.73
N ILE A 27 0.98 -10.09 25.53
CA ILE A 27 1.81 -8.89 25.33
C ILE A 27 1.15 -7.58 25.82
N PHE A 28 -0.11 -7.63 26.24
CA PHE A 28 -0.90 -6.48 26.69
C PHE A 28 -1.18 -6.50 28.20
N SER A 29 -0.48 -7.33 28.96
CA SER A 29 -0.68 -7.52 30.41
C SER A 29 -0.51 -6.24 31.24
N HIS A 30 0.22 -5.25 30.72
CA HIS A 30 0.46 -3.97 31.38
C HIS A 30 -0.47 -2.84 30.94
N LEU A 31 -1.39 -3.10 30.00
CA LEU A 31 -2.41 -2.10 29.64
C LEU A 31 -3.50 -2.06 30.70
N THR A 32 -3.99 -0.85 30.96
CA THR A 32 -5.24 -0.70 31.71
C THR A 32 -6.39 -1.32 30.93
N ARG A 33 -7.49 -1.62 31.63
CA ARG A 33 -8.69 -2.19 31.00
C ARG A 33 -9.25 -1.31 29.88
N ASP A 34 -9.18 0.01 30.06
CA ASP A 34 -9.74 0.97 29.08
C ASP A 34 -8.84 1.08 27.84
N GLU A 35 -7.51 1.11 28.01
CA GLU A 35 -6.55 1.06 26.90
C GLU A 35 -6.66 -0.24 26.10
N PHE A 36 -6.77 -1.39 26.79
CA PHE A 36 -6.96 -2.67 26.10
C PHE A 36 -8.27 -2.71 25.32
N ARG A 37 -9.36 -2.13 25.87
CA ARG A 37 -10.65 -2.05 25.17
C ARG A 37 -10.54 -1.20 23.91
N GLU A 38 -9.89 -0.04 24.00
CA GLU A 38 -9.66 0.84 22.84
C GLU A 38 -8.81 0.15 21.77
N LEU A 39 -7.65 -0.41 22.16
CA LEU A 39 -6.77 -1.15 21.27
C LEU A 39 -7.51 -2.31 20.59
N ARG A 40 -8.26 -3.09 21.36
CA ARG A 40 -9.01 -4.24 20.84
C ARG A 40 -10.01 -3.80 19.76
N ASN A 41 -10.77 -2.75 20.02
CA ASN A 41 -11.73 -2.23 19.05
C ASN A 41 -11.03 -1.76 17.76
N MET A 42 -9.92 -1.03 17.90
CA MET A 42 -9.14 -0.54 16.76
C MET A 42 -8.53 -1.68 15.93
N VAL A 43 -7.95 -2.70 16.57
CA VAL A 43 -7.38 -3.86 15.87
C VAL A 43 -8.46 -4.65 15.14
N ILE A 44 -9.64 -4.84 15.74
CA ILE A 44 -10.77 -5.51 15.08
C ILE A 44 -11.17 -4.74 13.81
N GLU A 45 -11.36 -3.42 13.90
CA GLU A 45 -11.74 -2.59 12.74
C GLU A 45 -10.68 -2.63 11.63
N ILE A 46 -9.40 -2.55 11.99
CA ILE A 46 -8.29 -2.58 11.02
C ILE A 46 -8.23 -3.90 10.28
N VAL A 47 -8.29 -5.04 10.98
CA VAL A 47 -8.17 -6.36 10.34
C VAL A 47 -9.42 -6.70 9.53
N LEU A 48 -10.63 -6.34 9.99
CA LEU A 48 -11.83 -6.53 9.17
C LEU A 48 -11.81 -5.66 7.91
N ALA A 49 -11.09 -4.54 7.93
CA ALA A 49 -10.90 -3.69 6.75
C ALA A 49 -9.93 -4.27 5.72
N THR A 50 -9.23 -5.38 5.96
CA THR A 50 -8.43 -6.04 4.91
C THR A 50 -9.28 -6.92 3.99
N ASP A 51 -10.56 -7.14 4.34
CA ASP A 51 -11.50 -7.88 3.49
C ASP A 51 -11.75 -7.15 2.16
N MET A 52 -11.27 -7.76 1.07
CA MET A 52 -11.41 -7.24 -0.30
C MET A 52 -12.86 -7.04 -0.74
N SER A 53 -13.85 -7.70 -0.13
CA SER A 53 -15.27 -7.46 -0.42
C SER A 53 -15.72 -6.02 -0.07
N THR A 54 -15.02 -5.37 0.85
CA THR A 54 -15.32 -4.00 1.31
C THR A 54 -14.47 -2.94 0.61
N HIS A 55 -13.50 -3.34 -0.22
CA HIS A 55 -12.49 -2.49 -0.85
C HIS A 55 -13.07 -1.21 -1.48
N PHE A 56 -14.00 -1.35 -2.43
CA PHE A 56 -14.56 -0.20 -3.14
C PHE A 56 -15.37 0.73 -2.23
N VAL A 57 -16.03 0.18 -1.20
CA VAL A 57 -16.77 0.96 -0.19
C VAL A 57 -15.79 1.79 0.64
N GLN A 58 -14.66 1.22 1.05
CA GLN A 58 -13.63 1.93 1.81
C GLN A 58 -13.00 3.06 0.98
N ILE A 59 -12.61 2.77 -0.27
CA ILE A 59 -12.02 3.78 -1.17
C ILE A 59 -13.00 4.93 -1.43
N LYS A 60 -14.27 4.64 -1.74
CA LYS A 60 -15.30 5.66 -1.95
C LYS A 60 -15.50 6.52 -0.70
N THR A 61 -15.60 5.87 0.45
CA THR A 61 -15.78 6.54 1.75
C THR A 61 -14.62 7.48 2.06
N MET A 62 -13.37 7.04 1.82
CA MET A 62 -12.20 7.90 2.03
C MET A 62 -12.14 9.07 1.04
N LYS A 63 -12.36 8.83 -0.26
CA LYS A 63 -12.41 9.92 -1.25
C LYS A 63 -13.41 11.01 -0.87
N ASN A 64 -14.58 10.61 -0.38
CA ASN A 64 -15.58 11.56 0.11
C ASN A 64 -15.06 12.36 1.32
N MET A 65 -14.47 11.72 2.33
CA MET A 65 -13.88 12.42 3.49
C MET A 65 -12.72 13.35 3.10
N LEU A 66 -11.90 12.98 2.11
CA LEU A 66 -10.82 13.84 1.63
C LEU A 66 -11.35 15.11 0.96
N SER A 67 -12.51 15.04 0.31
CA SER A 67 -13.17 16.19 -0.33
C SER A 67 -13.85 17.17 0.65
N LEU A 68 -14.16 16.73 1.87
CA LEU A 68 -14.79 17.57 2.89
C LEU A 68 -13.73 18.37 3.66
N PRO A 69 -14.03 19.60 4.12
CA PRO A 69 -13.10 20.40 4.92
C PRO A 69 -12.91 19.85 6.34
N GLU A 70 -13.73 18.88 6.74
CA GLU A 70 -13.69 18.21 8.04
C GLU A 70 -12.41 17.38 8.21
N GLY A 71 -12.04 17.14 9.47
CA GLY A 71 -10.91 16.28 9.84
C GLY A 71 -11.14 14.83 9.42
N ILE A 72 -10.05 14.10 9.21
CA ILE A 72 -10.11 12.68 8.84
C ILE A 72 -10.30 11.84 10.11
N ASP A 73 -11.27 10.94 10.07
CA ASP A 73 -11.45 9.94 11.13
C ASP A 73 -10.20 9.04 11.26
N LYS A 74 -9.57 9.05 12.44
CA LYS A 74 -8.32 8.34 12.71
C LYS A 74 -8.42 6.85 12.41
N ASN A 75 -9.52 6.21 12.79
CA ASN A 75 -9.69 4.77 12.58
C ASN A 75 -9.82 4.45 11.09
N LYS A 76 -10.63 5.19 10.33
CA LYS A 76 -10.75 5.00 8.87
C LYS A 76 -9.43 5.27 8.13
N ALA A 77 -8.64 6.23 8.60
CA ALA A 77 -7.30 6.45 8.07
C ALA A 77 -6.40 5.22 8.28
N LEU A 78 -6.38 4.66 9.49
CA LEU A 78 -5.60 3.46 9.80
C LEU A 78 -6.08 2.23 9.02
N CYS A 79 -7.39 2.02 8.89
CA CYS A 79 -7.96 0.97 8.06
C CYS A 79 -7.46 1.06 6.61
N LEU A 80 -7.55 2.25 5.99
CA LEU A 80 -7.08 2.41 4.61
C LEU A 80 -5.56 2.22 4.49
N ILE A 81 -4.78 2.73 5.43
CA ILE A 81 -3.31 2.59 5.40
C ILE A 81 -2.93 1.10 5.44
N VAL A 82 -3.52 0.33 6.35
CA VAL A 82 -3.24 -1.11 6.46
C VAL A 82 -3.75 -1.87 5.24
N HIS A 83 -4.96 -1.55 4.75
CA HIS A 83 -5.48 -2.12 3.50
C HIS A 83 -4.53 -1.86 2.32
N ALA A 84 -4.04 -0.63 2.18
CA ALA A 84 -3.08 -0.28 1.14
C ALA A 84 -1.77 -1.05 1.29
N CYS A 85 -1.28 -1.25 2.51
CA CYS A 85 -0.10 -2.07 2.79
C CYS A 85 -0.28 -3.54 2.37
N ASP A 86 -1.45 -4.12 2.65
CA ASP A 86 -1.78 -5.52 2.39
C ASP A 86 -1.68 -5.86 0.89
N ILE A 87 -2.18 -4.97 0.03
CA ILE A 87 -2.14 -5.13 -1.43
C ILE A 87 -0.93 -4.45 -2.11
N SER A 88 0.09 -4.06 -1.34
CA SER A 88 1.12 -3.12 -1.82
C SER A 88 2.21 -3.73 -2.69
N HIS A 89 2.24 -5.04 -2.93
CA HIS A 89 3.35 -5.69 -3.65
C HIS A 89 3.58 -5.15 -5.10
N PRO A 90 2.57 -4.70 -5.87
CA PRO A 90 2.81 -4.11 -7.19
C PRO A 90 3.47 -2.73 -7.15
N SER A 91 3.55 -2.11 -5.97
CA SER A 91 4.27 -0.85 -5.76
C SER A 91 5.72 -1.01 -5.29
N LYS A 92 6.27 -2.22 -5.41
CA LYS A 92 7.63 -2.57 -4.98
C LYS A 92 8.52 -2.86 -6.19
N PRO A 93 9.87 -2.91 -6.02
CA PRO A 93 10.76 -3.32 -7.10
C PRO A 93 10.34 -4.65 -7.73
N TRP A 94 10.54 -4.77 -9.05
CA TRP A 94 10.07 -5.89 -9.87
C TRP A 94 10.29 -7.27 -9.22
N LEU A 95 11.52 -7.57 -8.78
CA LEU A 95 11.86 -8.88 -8.19
C LEU A 95 11.02 -9.23 -6.96
N LEU A 96 10.65 -8.22 -6.15
CA LEU A 96 9.77 -8.44 -5.00
C LEU A 96 8.32 -8.60 -5.46
N HIS A 97 7.87 -7.76 -6.38
CA HIS A 97 6.52 -7.83 -6.93
C HIS A 97 6.25 -9.20 -7.57
N GLU A 98 7.14 -9.66 -8.44
CA GLU A 98 7.07 -10.95 -9.14
C GLU A 98 6.98 -12.12 -8.17
N ARG A 99 7.87 -12.17 -7.16
CA ARG A 99 7.83 -13.22 -6.13
C ARG A 99 6.50 -13.29 -5.39
N TRP A 100 5.92 -12.14 -5.04
CA TRP A 100 4.60 -12.09 -4.38
C TRP A 100 3.48 -12.52 -5.33
N THR A 101 3.54 -12.08 -6.60
CA THR A 101 2.59 -12.51 -7.62
C THR A 101 2.61 -14.03 -7.82
N GLU A 102 3.79 -14.65 -7.91
CA GLU A 102 3.95 -16.10 -7.99
C GLU A 102 3.34 -16.81 -6.78
N GLY A 103 3.59 -16.30 -5.57
CA GLY A 103 3.04 -16.87 -4.34
C GLY A 103 1.51 -16.84 -4.27
N VAL A 104 0.89 -15.71 -4.63
CA VAL A 104 -0.57 -15.56 -4.63
C VAL A 104 -1.22 -16.44 -5.70
N LEU A 105 -0.64 -16.50 -6.90
CA LEU A 105 -1.17 -17.33 -7.98
C LEU A 105 -1.07 -18.83 -7.65
N GLU A 106 0.04 -19.27 -7.07
CA GLU A 106 0.16 -20.67 -6.62
C GLU A 106 -0.86 -21.02 -5.54
N GLU A 107 -1.20 -20.09 -4.64
CA GLU A 107 -2.29 -20.29 -3.67
C GLU A 107 -3.65 -20.44 -4.36
N PHE A 108 -3.97 -19.56 -5.33
CA PHE A 108 -5.20 -19.66 -6.13
C PHE A 108 -5.28 -20.97 -6.92
N PHE A 109 -4.17 -21.40 -7.52
CA PHE A 109 -4.15 -22.64 -8.28
C PHE A 109 -4.35 -23.87 -7.39
N ARG A 110 -3.81 -23.87 -6.17
CA ARG A 110 -4.10 -24.94 -5.20
C ARG A 110 -5.56 -24.96 -4.77
N GLN A 111 -6.18 -23.79 -4.62
CA GLN A 111 -7.61 -23.70 -4.37
C GLN A 111 -8.40 -24.29 -5.55
N GLY A 112 -8.06 -23.94 -6.79
CA GLY A 112 -8.71 -24.48 -7.98
C GLY A 112 -8.56 -26.00 -8.12
N ASP A 113 -7.37 -26.53 -7.85
CA ASP A 113 -7.14 -27.98 -7.85
C ASP A 113 -8.03 -28.69 -6.81
N LEU A 114 -8.21 -28.10 -5.64
CA LEU A 114 -9.10 -28.61 -4.60
C LEU A 114 -10.57 -28.53 -5.03
N GLU A 115 -11.01 -27.40 -5.59
CA GLU A 115 -12.36 -27.21 -6.14
C GLU A 115 -12.67 -28.29 -7.18
N ALA A 116 -11.76 -28.52 -8.13
CA ALA A 116 -11.89 -29.55 -9.15
C ALA A 116 -11.96 -30.96 -8.56
N SER A 117 -11.13 -31.28 -7.55
CA SER A 117 -11.16 -32.58 -6.86
C SER A 117 -12.48 -32.85 -6.13
N MET A 118 -13.19 -31.77 -5.75
CA MET A 118 -14.50 -31.81 -5.11
C MET A 118 -15.66 -31.75 -6.12
N GLY A 119 -15.37 -31.65 -7.42
CA GLY A 119 -16.39 -31.48 -8.47
C GLY A 119 -17.07 -30.11 -8.44
N LEU A 120 -16.42 -29.10 -7.88
CA LEU A 120 -16.90 -27.71 -7.85
C LEU A 120 -16.40 -26.96 -9.09
N PRO A 121 -17.14 -25.93 -9.55
CA PRO A 121 -16.62 -25.02 -10.56
C PRO A 121 -15.42 -24.23 -10.02
N TYR A 122 -14.44 -23.96 -10.89
CA TYR A 122 -13.29 -23.12 -10.54
C TYR A 122 -13.74 -21.70 -10.18
N SER A 123 -13.20 -21.20 -9.08
CA SER A 123 -13.25 -19.78 -8.75
C SER A 123 -12.48 -18.95 -9.79
N PRO A 124 -12.84 -17.67 -9.99
CA PRO A 124 -12.08 -16.79 -10.87
C PRO A 124 -10.58 -16.81 -10.53
N LEU A 125 -9.75 -16.86 -11.56
CA LEU A 125 -8.28 -16.92 -11.46
C LEU A 125 -7.68 -18.18 -10.81
N CYS A 126 -8.49 -19.18 -10.45
CA CYS A 126 -8.00 -20.38 -9.77
C CYS A 126 -7.67 -21.54 -10.73
N ASP A 127 -7.98 -21.43 -12.02
CA ASP A 127 -7.62 -22.43 -13.03
C ASP A 127 -6.27 -22.11 -13.71
N ARG A 128 -5.22 -22.84 -13.33
CA ARG A 128 -3.86 -22.69 -13.88
C ARG A 128 -3.75 -22.92 -15.40
N HIS A 129 -4.76 -23.50 -16.04
CA HIS A 129 -4.74 -23.77 -17.48
C HIS A 129 -5.36 -22.66 -18.33
N THR A 130 -6.17 -21.78 -17.74
CA THR A 130 -6.91 -20.75 -18.47
C THR A 130 -6.53 -19.33 -18.06
N VAL A 131 -5.81 -19.15 -16.96
CA VAL A 131 -5.45 -17.81 -16.46
C VAL A 131 -4.42 -17.10 -17.33
N HIS A 132 -4.78 -15.89 -17.76
CA HIS A 132 -3.85 -14.91 -18.32
C HIS A 132 -3.25 -14.07 -17.22
N VAL A 133 -2.09 -14.49 -16.71
CA VAL A 133 -1.43 -13.88 -15.55
C VAL A 133 -1.13 -12.40 -15.81
N ALA A 134 -0.52 -12.08 -16.94
CA ALA A 134 -0.10 -10.72 -17.25
C ALA A 134 -1.29 -9.75 -17.33
N GLU A 135 -2.37 -10.14 -18.03
CA GLU A 135 -3.61 -9.35 -18.12
C GLU A 135 -4.26 -9.17 -16.74
N SER A 136 -4.28 -10.22 -15.93
CA SER A 136 -4.85 -10.19 -14.57
C SER A 136 -4.09 -9.21 -13.66
N GLN A 137 -2.75 -9.20 -13.74
CA GLN A 137 -1.92 -8.27 -12.96
C GLN A 137 -2.07 -6.82 -13.44
N ILE A 138 -2.20 -6.58 -14.75
CA ILE A 138 -2.50 -5.24 -15.28
C ILE A 138 -3.84 -4.75 -14.73
N GLY A 139 -4.88 -5.60 -14.77
CA GLY A 139 -6.20 -5.26 -14.21
C GLY A 139 -6.14 -4.99 -12.70
N PHE A 140 -5.41 -5.81 -11.95
CA PHE A 140 -5.23 -5.60 -10.50
C PHE A 140 -4.54 -4.27 -10.18
N ILE A 141 -3.50 -3.91 -10.93
CA ILE A 141 -2.85 -2.60 -10.77
C ILE A 141 -3.82 -1.46 -11.07
N ASP A 142 -4.54 -1.52 -12.21
CA ASP A 142 -5.36 -0.42 -12.70
C ASP A 142 -6.63 -0.18 -11.87
N PHE A 143 -7.27 -1.26 -11.43
CA PHE A 143 -8.58 -1.16 -10.79
C PHE A 143 -8.53 -1.22 -9.26
N ILE A 144 -7.45 -1.76 -8.69
CA ILE A 144 -7.35 -1.98 -7.24
C ILE A 144 -6.19 -1.18 -6.64
N VAL A 145 -4.96 -1.45 -7.07
CA VAL A 145 -3.77 -0.94 -6.36
C VAL A 145 -3.51 0.53 -6.64
N GLU A 146 -3.48 0.96 -7.90
CA GLU A 146 -3.20 2.36 -8.25
C GLU A 146 -4.24 3.32 -7.63
N PRO A 147 -5.57 3.10 -7.73
CA PRO A 147 -6.55 3.93 -7.06
C PRO A 147 -6.36 4.00 -5.55
N THR A 148 -5.97 2.90 -4.91
CA THR A 148 -5.72 2.84 -3.47
C THR A 148 -4.50 3.65 -3.06
N MET A 149 -3.41 3.50 -3.80
CA MET A 149 -2.15 4.19 -3.50
C MET A 149 -2.26 5.70 -3.73
N VAL A 150 -3.07 6.14 -4.70
CA VAL A 150 -3.39 7.57 -4.92
C VAL A 150 -4.15 8.14 -3.72
N VAL A 151 -5.26 7.49 -3.32
CA VAL A 151 -6.07 7.94 -2.17
C VAL A 151 -5.26 7.90 -0.87
N CYS A 152 -4.41 6.91 -0.69
CA CYS A 152 -3.52 6.84 0.46
C CYS A 152 -2.50 7.99 0.46
N GLY A 153 -1.96 8.40 -0.70
CA GLY A 153 -1.07 9.56 -0.81
C GLY A 153 -1.76 10.88 -0.46
N GLU A 154 -3.00 11.07 -0.93
CA GLU A 154 -3.83 12.24 -0.58
C GLU A 154 -4.15 12.27 0.91
N LEU A 155 -4.52 11.11 1.49
CA LEU A 155 -4.73 10.94 2.93
C LEU A 155 -3.50 11.36 3.73
N LEU A 156 -2.32 10.83 3.40
CA LEU A 156 -1.07 11.18 4.09
C LEU A 156 -0.77 12.68 3.98
N THR A 157 -0.99 13.28 2.81
CA THR A 157 -0.78 14.71 2.60
C THR A 157 -1.69 15.54 3.51
N LYS A 158 -2.99 15.25 3.52
CA LYS A 158 -3.97 15.95 4.35
C LYS A 158 -3.74 15.75 5.86
N MET A 159 -3.20 14.61 6.28
CA MET A 159 -2.83 14.35 7.68
C MET A 159 -1.59 15.14 8.12
N VAL A 160 -0.60 15.32 7.23
CA VAL A 160 0.69 15.95 7.57
C VAL A 160 0.67 17.47 7.35
N GLU A 161 -0.14 17.98 6.42
CA GLU A 161 -0.21 19.41 6.10
C GLU A 161 -0.48 20.33 7.31
N PRO A 162 -1.42 20.02 8.25
CA PRO A 162 -1.61 20.81 9.48
C PRO A 162 -0.40 20.80 10.41
N LEU A 163 0.42 19.74 10.39
CA LEU A 163 1.61 19.63 11.22
C LEU A 163 2.77 20.50 10.69
N VAL A 164 2.73 20.86 9.41
CA VAL A 164 3.76 21.66 8.73
C VAL A 164 3.36 23.14 8.62
N SER A 165 2.05 23.43 8.58
CA SER A 165 1.50 24.79 8.44
C SER A 165 1.30 25.56 9.75
N LEU A 166 1.76 25.03 10.90
CA LEU A 166 1.84 25.81 12.14
C LEU A 166 2.90 26.94 12.00
N PRO A 167 2.55 28.21 12.30
CA PRO A 167 3.45 29.34 12.11
C PRO A 167 4.62 29.34 13.11
N PRO A 168 5.77 29.95 12.75
CA PRO A 168 6.86 30.21 13.68
C PRO A 168 6.35 31.14 14.78
N SER A 169 6.06 30.58 15.95
CA SER A 169 5.90 31.33 17.18
C SER A 169 7.30 31.73 17.66
N ASP A 170 7.87 32.73 16.99
CA ASP A 170 8.77 33.71 17.60
C ASP A 170 9.01 34.85 16.60
N SER A 171 8.40 35.99 16.91
CA SER A 171 8.60 37.25 16.23
C SER A 171 10.06 37.69 16.45
N LEU A 172 10.95 37.42 15.50
CA LEU A 172 12.36 37.85 15.55
C LEU A 172 12.58 39.36 15.33
N PHE A 173 11.53 40.18 15.41
CA PHE A 173 11.66 41.63 15.34
C PHE A 173 10.97 42.28 16.54
N PRO A 174 11.73 42.81 17.52
CA PRO A 174 11.20 43.69 18.54
C PRO A 174 10.77 45.02 17.88
N PRO A 175 9.77 45.74 18.42
CA PRO A 175 9.37 47.04 17.89
C PRO A 175 10.49 48.06 18.10
N ASN A 176 10.69 48.89 17.07
CA ASN A 176 11.67 49.97 17.01
C ASN A 176 11.66 50.84 18.28
N GLY A 177 12.81 50.88 18.97
CA GLY A 177 13.18 51.93 19.91
C GLY A 177 14.50 52.55 19.44
N ASP A 178 14.47 53.85 19.17
CA ASP A 178 15.55 54.68 18.65
C ASP A 178 16.87 54.59 19.45
N GLN A 179 18.02 54.57 18.75
CA GLN A 179 19.00 55.68 18.70
C GLN A 179 20.39 55.23 18.15
N ASN A 180 20.80 55.92 17.08
CA ASN A 180 22.13 56.42 16.70
C ASN A 180 23.37 55.52 16.41
N GLU A 181 23.97 55.89 15.26
CA GLU A 181 25.40 55.85 14.85
C GLU A 181 26.00 54.62 14.13
N SER A 182 25.94 54.71 12.79
CA SER A 182 27.01 54.53 11.79
C SER A 182 28.25 53.65 12.08
N THR A 183 28.42 52.56 11.30
CA THR A 183 29.56 52.31 10.37
C THR A 183 29.45 50.91 9.71
N SER A 184 29.70 50.83 8.40
CA SER A 184 29.64 49.63 7.53
C SER A 184 30.93 48.77 7.59
N PRO A 185 31.11 47.71 6.78
CA PRO A 185 30.42 46.42 6.79
C PRO A 185 31.38 45.20 6.90
N SER A 186 30.84 44.07 7.36
CA SER A 186 31.34 42.70 7.14
C SER A 186 32.55 42.19 7.95
N ALA A 187 32.41 40.92 8.33
CA ALA A 187 33.38 39.97 8.87
C ALA A 187 33.50 39.81 10.40
N ALA A 188 33.24 38.55 10.79
CA ALA A 188 33.49 37.88 12.07
C ALA A 188 32.47 38.26 13.17
N LEU A 189 31.88 37.32 13.92
CA LEU A 189 32.54 36.28 14.70
C LEU A 189 31.52 35.19 15.08
N SER A 190 31.91 33.93 14.91
CA SER A 190 31.36 32.85 15.74
C SER A 190 31.64 33.13 17.22
N PRO A 191 30.76 32.67 18.11
CA PRO A 191 31.29 31.96 19.27
C PRO A 191 30.51 30.66 19.51
N LEU A 192 31.18 29.54 19.30
CA LEU A 192 30.89 28.34 20.07
C LEU A 192 31.17 28.64 21.56
N PRO A 193 30.37 28.10 22.50
CA PRO A 193 30.87 27.75 23.81
C PRO A 193 31.47 26.33 23.77
N ASP A 194 32.61 26.20 24.45
CA ASP A 194 33.41 24.99 24.59
C ASP A 194 32.62 23.73 25.00
N ALA A 195 32.80 22.66 24.22
CA ALA A 195 32.43 21.31 24.61
C ALA A 195 33.51 20.72 25.55
N ARG A 196 33.30 20.84 26.86
CA ARG A 196 33.89 19.93 27.87
C ARG A 196 32.83 19.55 28.90
N ASN A 197 32.04 18.53 28.58
CA ASN A 197 31.85 17.34 29.42
C ASN A 197 30.76 16.43 28.86
N SER A 198 31.02 15.14 29.03
CA SER A 198 30.26 13.98 28.59
C SER A 198 28.85 13.90 29.18
N SER A 199 27.82 13.78 28.33
CA SER A 199 26.70 12.84 28.50
C SER A 199 25.76 12.91 27.30
N VAL A 200 25.52 11.75 26.69
CA VAL A 200 24.68 11.49 25.52
C VAL A 200 23.23 11.92 25.74
N THR A 201 22.70 12.80 24.89
CA THR A 201 21.25 13.00 24.68
C THR A 201 20.95 12.98 23.17
N PRO A 202 19.95 12.21 22.70
CA PRO A 202 19.61 12.16 21.28
C PRO A 202 18.65 13.31 20.94
N SER A 203 19.17 14.43 20.47
CA SER A 203 18.36 15.58 20.05
C SER A 203 18.19 15.67 18.54
N ALA A 204 16.92 15.61 18.11
CA ALA A 204 16.35 16.38 17.00
C ALA A 204 16.87 16.13 15.57
N ALA A 205 16.86 14.88 15.12
CA ALA A 205 16.63 14.59 13.70
C ALA A 205 15.11 14.64 13.39
N ILE A 206 14.46 15.78 13.64
CA ILE A 206 13.11 16.01 13.11
C ILE A 206 13.29 16.12 11.59
N ARG A 207 12.83 15.08 10.90
CA ARG A 207 12.87 14.87 9.46
C ARG A 207 12.50 16.17 8.74
N ARG A 208 13.42 16.74 7.96
CA ARG A 208 13.09 17.84 7.04
C ARG A 208 12.07 17.30 6.04
N LEU A 209 10.81 17.62 6.22
CA LEU A 209 9.77 17.33 5.24
C LEU A 209 10.05 18.19 4.00
N PRO A 210 10.07 17.61 2.79
CA PRO A 210 10.31 18.39 1.58
C PRO A 210 9.11 19.32 1.35
N LEU A 211 9.35 20.62 1.53
CA LEU A 211 8.46 21.68 1.12
C LEU A 211 8.82 22.05 -0.33
N SER A 212 7.82 22.09 -1.21
CA SER A 212 7.99 22.63 -2.55
C SER A 212 8.32 24.13 -2.49
N TYR A 213 8.91 24.67 -3.57
CA TYR A 213 9.26 26.10 -3.70
C TYR A 213 8.08 27.06 -3.47
N CYS A 214 6.85 26.58 -3.57
CA CYS A 214 5.62 27.35 -3.36
C CYS A 214 5.03 27.21 -1.93
N GLY A 215 5.74 26.57 -1.00
CA GLY A 215 5.28 26.33 0.37
C GLY A 215 4.24 25.22 0.52
N LYS A 216 3.94 24.47 -0.56
CA LYS A 216 3.07 23.28 -0.50
C LYS A 216 3.90 22.08 -0.06
N LEU A 217 3.37 21.31 0.89
CA LEU A 217 3.96 20.06 1.34
C LEU A 217 3.96 19.05 0.18
N GLU A 218 5.12 18.50 -0.16
CA GLU A 218 5.25 17.47 -1.20
C GLU A 218 5.77 16.19 -0.54
N ILE A 219 4.88 15.24 -0.28
CA ILE A 219 5.27 13.94 0.27
C ILE A 219 5.75 13.06 -0.89
N PRO A 220 7.00 12.55 -0.87
CA PRO A 220 7.48 11.66 -1.93
C PRO A 220 6.61 10.42 -2.03
N THR A 221 6.19 10.07 -3.24
CA THR A 221 5.35 8.90 -3.54
C THR A 221 6.12 7.88 -4.39
N PRO A 222 7.22 7.29 -3.89
CA PRO A 222 8.08 6.41 -4.68
C PRO A 222 7.36 5.18 -5.24
N TRP A 223 6.25 4.78 -4.63
CA TRP A 223 5.40 3.69 -5.09
C TRP A 223 4.80 3.91 -6.49
N MET A 224 4.52 5.16 -6.89
CA MET A 224 3.89 5.44 -8.19
C MET A 224 4.82 5.05 -9.35
N LYS A 225 6.12 5.30 -9.21
CA LYS A 225 7.11 4.88 -10.20
C LYS A 225 7.10 3.36 -10.36
N PHE A 226 7.15 2.61 -9.25
CA PHE A 226 7.14 1.15 -9.29
C PHE A 226 5.85 0.57 -9.88
N LEU A 227 4.69 1.18 -9.59
CA LEU A 227 3.42 0.77 -10.22
C LEU A 227 3.48 0.91 -11.73
N HIS A 228 3.97 2.05 -12.24
CA HIS A 228 4.12 2.26 -13.68
C HIS A 228 5.13 1.29 -14.32
N ASP A 229 6.30 1.11 -13.70
CA ASP A 229 7.36 0.23 -14.20
C ASP A 229 6.90 -1.25 -14.23
N ASN A 230 6.24 -1.71 -13.17
CA ASN A 230 5.71 -3.07 -13.07
C ASN A 230 4.55 -3.30 -14.05
N LYS A 231 3.64 -2.33 -14.21
CA LYS A 231 2.58 -2.38 -15.22
C LYS A 231 3.16 -2.47 -16.63
N ALA A 232 4.20 -1.71 -16.94
CA ALA A 232 4.88 -1.77 -18.24
C ALA A 232 5.48 -3.16 -18.49
N SER A 233 6.13 -3.74 -17.46
CA SER A 233 6.70 -5.09 -17.52
C SER A 233 5.63 -6.16 -17.79
N TRP A 234 4.45 -6.05 -17.15
CA TRP A 234 3.33 -6.95 -17.45
C TRP A 234 2.75 -6.76 -18.84
N LYS A 235 2.68 -5.52 -19.36
CA LYS A 235 2.23 -5.27 -20.74
C LYS A 235 3.16 -5.92 -21.76
N GLU A 236 4.47 -5.85 -21.54
CA GLU A 236 5.46 -6.54 -22.38
C GLU A 236 5.25 -8.07 -22.34
N ARG A 237 5.07 -8.63 -21.14
CA ARG A 237 4.77 -10.07 -20.99
C ARG A 237 3.48 -10.49 -21.68
N ALA A 238 2.39 -9.73 -21.51
CA ALA A 238 1.11 -10.00 -22.16
C ALA A 238 1.23 -10.00 -23.69
N ALA A 239 1.95 -9.02 -24.26
CA ALA A 239 2.18 -8.96 -25.70
C ALA A 239 2.97 -10.17 -26.22
N LYS A 240 4.00 -10.60 -25.47
CA LYS A 240 4.79 -11.79 -25.80
C LYS A 240 3.96 -13.08 -25.73
N GLU A 241 3.17 -13.25 -24.67
CA GLU A 241 2.26 -14.39 -24.50
C GLU A 241 1.22 -14.46 -25.63
N GLU A 242 0.68 -13.31 -26.06
CA GLU A 242 -0.26 -13.24 -27.18
C GLU A 242 0.40 -13.62 -28.52
N GLU A 243 1.63 -13.17 -28.77
CA GLU A 243 2.38 -13.52 -29.97
C GLU A 243 2.68 -15.03 -30.04
N GLU A 244 3.16 -15.61 -28.93
CA GLU A 244 3.43 -17.05 -28.82
C GLU A 244 2.17 -17.89 -29.04
N ARG A 245 1.03 -17.45 -28.49
CA ARG A 245 -0.27 -18.11 -28.71
C ARG A 245 -0.69 -18.07 -30.18
N LYS A 246 -0.62 -16.90 -30.83
CA LYS A 246 -0.95 -16.76 -32.26
C LYS A 246 -0.07 -17.65 -33.14
N LYS A 247 1.22 -17.75 -32.79
CA LYS A 247 2.15 -18.64 -33.49
C LYS A 247 1.79 -20.12 -33.32
N ALA A 248 1.48 -20.55 -32.10
CA ALA A 248 1.07 -21.93 -31.83
C ALA A 248 -0.26 -22.29 -32.53
N GLU A 249 -1.21 -21.36 -32.59
CA GLU A 249 -2.47 -21.53 -33.34
C GLU A 249 -2.23 -21.66 -34.85
N ALA A 250 -1.35 -20.82 -35.41
CA ALA A 250 -0.98 -20.90 -36.82
C ALA A 250 -0.26 -22.22 -37.17
N GLU A 251 0.64 -22.70 -36.29
CA GLU A 251 1.32 -23.98 -36.45
C GLU A 251 0.34 -25.17 -36.40
N LYS A 252 -0.60 -25.18 -35.45
CA LYS A 252 -1.66 -26.21 -35.39
C LYS A 252 -2.54 -26.21 -36.64
N ALA A 253 -2.95 -25.04 -37.11
CA ALA A 253 -3.75 -24.92 -38.34
C ALA A 253 -2.99 -25.40 -39.59
N ALA A 254 -1.67 -25.21 -39.64
CA ALA A 254 -0.84 -25.72 -40.73
C ALA A 254 -0.71 -27.25 -40.71
N VAL A 255 -0.58 -27.86 -39.52
CA VAL A 255 -0.52 -29.32 -39.36
C VAL A 255 -1.85 -29.99 -39.72
N ASP A 256 -2.97 -29.45 -39.26
CA ASP A 256 -4.30 -29.98 -39.59
C ASP A 256 -4.57 -29.93 -41.10
N ASN A 257 -4.21 -28.81 -41.76
CA ASN A 257 -4.35 -28.69 -43.22
C ASN A 257 -3.41 -29.62 -44.01
N GLY A 258 -2.22 -29.93 -43.50
CA GLY A 258 -1.30 -30.90 -44.10
C GLY A 258 -1.78 -32.34 -44.01
N SER A 259 -2.39 -32.72 -42.87
CA SER A 259 -2.91 -34.08 -42.64
C SER A 259 -4.12 -34.44 -43.52
N VAL A 260 -4.92 -33.45 -43.93
CA VAL A 260 -6.06 -33.62 -44.84
C VAL A 260 -5.59 -33.87 -46.28
N GLN A 261 -4.40 -33.39 -46.67
CA GLN A 261 -3.86 -33.62 -48.02
C GLN A 261 -3.17 -35.00 -48.19
N GLU A 262 -2.64 -35.61 -47.13
CA GLU A 262 -2.01 -36.94 -47.21
C GLU A 262 -3.01 -38.11 -47.19
N ASN A 263 -4.16 -37.98 -46.52
CA ASN A 263 -5.21 -39.02 -46.50
C ASN A 263 -6.14 -39.00 -47.73
N GLY A 264 -5.84 -38.15 -48.72
CA GLY A 264 -6.65 -37.91 -49.93
C GLY A 264 -6.02 -38.38 -51.24
N LYS A 265 -5.04 -39.29 -51.23
CA LYS A 265 -4.55 -39.94 -52.45
C LYS A 265 -5.13 -41.36 -52.60
N PRO A 266 -5.79 -41.67 -53.73
CA PRO A 266 -6.43 -42.97 -53.99
C PRO A 266 -5.43 -44.12 -54.17
#